data_AF-A0AAW0QNG4-F1
#
_entry.id   AF-A0AAW0QNG4-F1
#
_cell.length_a   1.000
_cell.length_b   1.000
_cell.length_c   1.000
_cell.angle_alpha   90.00
_cell.angle_beta   90.00
_cell.angle_gamma   90.00
#
_symmetry.space_group_name_H-M   'P 1'
#
loop_
_entity.id
_entity.type
_entity.pdbx_description
1 polymer ?
#
loop_
_entity_poly.entity_id
_entity_poly.type
_entity_poly.pdbx_seq_one_letter_code
_entity_poly.pdbx_strand_id
1 'polypeptide(L)'
;MLRLLSFRNSILFSSGLALVTILSLGIDPCLQQVLEFPSQLASLDNVTVEIGVATQYFSKGVTELGTKTDRLNSIPEADFLHLLVSIIDSAVGTVSQPQILCPAPATLCYWEELITLGVCSDYRNVTNIAESNCSGHNDSVSIDCTYSFPGIMDRDKDGSMIVIAWAEGGKYNLGMPIVTLFHEKDYDPWPFFGVWPSFGSFAAVRLLSSERPSKDGHGRLISPPFEMYYAELGWCEQRYRNVTATPAGISKADIQMTSEHLTFESKHGYPIRPQDKIGDAYLSFTVNSTGRVYNISGTAFDLPGLLQIMFTSNAKNNPYRSNSSWDYQFNLGYALLHTPLETVTNNLATALTNQIRSVDSGDNYNVATVKGNAVYNETFIRVRWPWLMLPLMEIALSALLLAASIIATGGMPLWKTSGLALLVSGGWEEDRFDTFARASERRQKMDKETLEEWGKEVKAQLVGGGKDGAVTGGRPRFERASG
;
A
#
# COMPACT_ATOMS: atom_id res chain seq x y z
N MET A 1 19.72 42.22 -69.54
CA MET A 1 19.94 40.90 -68.90
C MET A 1 20.58 41.00 -67.49
N LEU A 2 21.61 41.85 -67.27
CA LEU A 2 22.25 41.99 -65.95
C LEU A 2 21.33 42.52 -64.81
N ARG A 3 20.39 43.44 -65.09
CA ARG A 3 19.44 43.93 -64.07
C ARG A 3 18.44 42.86 -63.59
N LEU A 4 18.10 41.89 -64.44
CA LEU A 4 17.20 40.78 -64.09
C LEU A 4 17.89 39.75 -63.17
N LEU A 5 19.21 39.54 -63.33
CA LEU A 5 20.02 38.69 -62.45
C LEU A 5 20.27 39.34 -61.07
N SER A 6 20.51 40.66 -61.04
CA SER A 6 20.60 41.44 -59.79
C SER A 6 19.28 41.45 -59.01
N PHE A 7 18.13 41.59 -59.68
CA PHE A 7 16.81 41.50 -59.05
C PHE A 7 16.50 40.09 -58.52
N ARG A 8 16.87 39.05 -59.28
CA ARG A 8 16.65 37.65 -58.89
C ARG A 8 17.46 37.24 -57.67
N ASN A 9 18.70 37.72 -57.54
CA ASN A 9 19.52 37.49 -56.35
C ASN A 9 18.97 38.25 -55.13
N SER A 10 18.52 39.50 -55.30
CA SER A 10 17.86 40.29 -54.24
C SER A 10 16.61 39.60 -53.67
N ILE A 11 15.74 39.06 -54.54
CA ILE A 11 14.54 38.32 -54.13
C ILE A 11 14.91 37.03 -53.38
N LEU A 12 15.96 36.32 -53.80
CA LEU A 12 16.45 35.11 -53.13
C LEU A 12 17.03 35.41 -51.75
N PHE A 13 17.78 36.51 -51.57
CA PHE A 13 18.28 36.92 -50.26
C PHE A 13 17.16 37.36 -49.32
N SER A 14 16.20 38.16 -49.81
CA SER A 14 15.06 38.62 -49.03
C SER A 14 14.16 37.47 -48.56
N SER A 15 13.87 36.52 -49.45
CA SER A 15 13.10 35.31 -49.11
C SER A 15 13.86 34.36 -48.17
N GLY A 16 15.19 34.24 -48.31
CA GLY A 16 16.03 33.47 -47.40
C GLY A 16 16.06 34.05 -45.98
N LEU A 17 16.19 35.37 -45.84
CA LEU A 17 16.10 36.06 -44.56
C LEU A 17 14.73 35.89 -43.92
N ALA A 18 13.66 36.02 -44.71
CA ALA A 18 12.29 35.80 -44.23
C ALA A 18 12.07 34.35 -43.73
N LEU A 19 12.61 33.35 -44.44
CA LEU A 19 12.54 31.95 -44.04
C LEU A 19 13.26 31.70 -42.71
N VAL A 20 14.48 32.21 -42.53
CA VAL A 20 15.26 32.11 -41.27
C VAL A 20 14.48 32.76 -40.12
N THR A 21 13.91 33.95 -40.32
CA THR A 21 13.06 34.57 -39.28
C THR A 21 11.79 33.79 -38.96
N ILE A 22 11.24 33.01 -39.89
CA ILE A 22 10.07 32.16 -39.62
C ILE A 22 10.50 30.90 -38.87
N LEU A 23 11.63 30.29 -39.25
CA LEU A 23 12.20 29.12 -38.58
C LEU A 23 12.64 29.44 -37.14
N SER A 24 13.15 30.66 -36.90
CA SER A 24 13.58 31.10 -35.57
C SER A 24 12.44 31.17 -34.56
N LEU A 25 11.21 31.48 -35.01
CA LEU A 25 10.00 31.45 -34.16
C LEU A 25 9.67 30.04 -33.66
N GLY A 26 10.13 28.99 -34.37
CA GLY A 26 9.91 27.59 -34.01
C GLY A 26 10.96 27.02 -33.04
N ILE A 27 12.02 27.76 -32.71
CA ILE A 27 13.12 27.27 -31.86
C ILE A 27 12.63 27.02 -30.44
N ASP A 28 11.95 27.99 -29.82
CA ASP A 28 11.42 27.87 -28.46
C ASP A 28 10.49 26.66 -28.27
N PRO A 29 9.44 26.46 -29.11
CA PRO A 29 8.59 25.28 -28.97
C PRO A 29 9.32 23.96 -29.28
N CYS A 30 10.35 23.95 -30.14
CA CYS A 30 11.15 22.74 -30.38
C CYS A 30 12.07 22.41 -29.20
N LEU A 31 12.71 23.41 -28.58
CA LEU A 31 13.56 23.22 -27.41
C LEU A 31 12.77 22.66 -26.22
N GLN A 32 11.51 23.08 -26.04
CA GLN A 32 10.62 22.52 -25.02
C GLN A 32 10.34 21.02 -25.21
N GLN A 33 10.45 20.48 -26.43
CA GLN A 33 10.22 19.06 -26.72
C GLN A 33 11.48 18.19 -26.70
N VAL A 34 12.67 18.78 -26.52
CA VAL A 34 13.95 18.05 -26.48
C VAL A 34 14.04 17.16 -25.24
N LEU A 35 13.51 17.61 -24.11
CA LEU A 35 13.56 16.89 -22.85
C LEU A 35 12.22 16.23 -22.57
N GLU A 36 12.22 14.91 -22.45
CA GLU A 36 11.11 14.14 -21.93
C GLU A 36 11.49 13.63 -20.54
N PHE A 37 10.58 13.73 -19.58
CA PHE A 37 10.78 13.28 -18.20
C PHE A 37 9.91 12.06 -17.90
N PRO A 38 10.18 10.88 -18.48
CA PRO A 38 9.38 9.70 -18.18
C PRO A 38 9.60 9.27 -16.72
N SER A 39 8.50 9.09 -15.98
CA SER A 39 8.53 8.39 -14.68
C SER A 39 8.69 6.89 -14.92
N GLN A 40 9.75 6.30 -14.37
CA GLN A 40 9.97 4.85 -14.40
C GLN A 40 10.17 4.32 -12.98
N LEU A 41 9.82 3.04 -12.78
CA LEU A 41 10.05 2.34 -11.53
C LEU A 41 11.52 1.92 -11.46
N ALA A 42 12.22 2.36 -10.42
CA ALA A 42 13.58 1.96 -10.10
C ALA A 42 13.61 1.13 -8.80
N SER A 43 14.53 0.16 -8.71
CA SER A 43 14.73 -0.65 -7.50
C SER A 43 15.32 0.21 -6.38
N LEU A 44 14.84 0.01 -5.16
CA LEU A 44 15.35 0.68 -3.97
C LEU A 44 16.01 -0.33 -3.03
N ASP A 45 17.33 -0.42 -3.08
CA ASP A 45 18.08 -1.46 -2.35
C ASP A 45 18.45 -1.07 -0.90
N ASN A 46 18.39 0.23 -0.57
CA ASN A 46 18.81 0.78 0.74
C ASN A 46 17.68 0.84 1.78
N VAL A 47 16.55 0.16 1.53
CA VAL A 47 15.38 0.19 2.40
C VAL A 47 14.99 -1.22 2.83
N THR A 48 14.73 -1.38 4.12
CA THR A 48 14.18 -2.63 4.67
C THR A 48 12.68 -2.65 4.46
N VAL A 49 12.23 -3.52 3.56
CA VAL A 49 10.82 -3.82 3.33
C VAL A 49 10.51 -5.15 3.97
N GLU A 50 9.52 -5.18 4.87
CA GLU A 50 9.20 -6.39 5.63
C GLU A 50 7.70 -6.59 5.76
N ILE A 51 7.30 -7.87 5.71
CA ILE A 51 5.93 -8.30 6.00
C ILE A 51 5.97 -9.46 6.98
N GLY A 52 5.01 -9.50 7.90
CA GLY A 52 4.93 -10.56 8.90
C GLY A 52 4.36 -11.87 8.33
N VAL A 53 4.96 -12.97 8.77
CA VAL A 53 4.56 -14.36 8.56
C VAL A 53 4.66 -15.12 9.88
N ALA A 54 3.87 -16.18 10.03
CA ALA A 54 3.90 -17.01 11.22
C ALA A 54 4.16 -18.48 10.85
N THR A 55 5.05 -19.13 11.58
CA THR A 55 5.16 -20.60 11.63
C THR A 55 4.77 -21.15 12.99
N GLN A 56 4.63 -20.25 13.97
CA GLN A 56 4.24 -20.53 15.33
C GLN A 56 3.15 -19.56 15.76
N TYR A 57 2.18 -20.01 16.56
CA TYR A 57 1.17 -19.13 17.15
C TYR A 57 1.19 -19.25 18.66
N PHE A 58 1.51 -18.13 19.32
CA PHE A 58 1.38 -17.96 20.76
C PHE A 58 0.61 -16.66 21.02
N SER A 59 -0.67 -16.81 21.39
CA SER A 59 -1.61 -15.69 21.58
C SER A 59 -1.12 -14.72 22.65
N LYS A 60 -1.26 -13.41 22.41
CA LYS A 60 -1.01 -12.34 23.39
C LYS A 60 -2.27 -12.01 24.18
N GLY A 61 -3.40 -11.86 23.48
CA GLY A 61 -4.68 -11.44 24.01
C GLY A 61 -5.43 -12.55 24.74
N VAL A 62 -5.23 -13.81 24.35
CA VAL A 62 -5.85 -14.98 25.00
C VAL A 62 -4.82 -15.80 25.78
N THR A 63 -3.73 -15.15 26.25
CA THR A 63 -2.81 -15.78 27.20
C THR A 63 -3.58 -16.28 28.43
N GLU A 64 -3.09 -17.37 29.05
CA GLU A 64 -3.72 -18.00 30.21
C GLU A 64 -4.38 -16.94 31.11
N LEU A 65 -5.69 -17.07 31.35
CA LEU A 65 -6.24 -16.67 32.64
C LEU A 65 -5.46 -17.49 33.69
N GLY A 66 -4.30 -16.95 34.07
CA GLY A 66 -3.27 -17.63 34.82
C GLY A 66 -3.87 -18.27 36.06
N THR A 67 -3.39 -19.48 36.33
CA THR A 67 -3.33 -20.17 37.62
C THR A 67 -4.21 -19.59 38.75
N LYS A 68 -4.99 -20.45 39.42
CA LYS A 68 -5.95 -20.15 40.51
C LYS A 68 -5.49 -19.18 41.64
N THR A 69 -4.24 -18.72 41.64
CA THR A 69 -3.63 -17.77 42.58
C THR A 69 -3.53 -16.32 42.10
N ASP A 70 -3.65 -15.98 40.81
CA ASP A 70 -3.39 -14.60 40.31
C ASP A 70 -4.63 -13.84 39.79
N ARG A 71 -5.83 -14.29 40.15
CA ARG A 71 -7.11 -13.65 39.77
C ARG A 71 -7.35 -12.24 40.32
N LEU A 72 -6.40 -11.66 41.05
CA LEU A 72 -6.50 -10.32 41.64
C LEU A 72 -5.62 -9.27 40.95
N ASN A 73 -4.76 -9.66 40.01
CA ASN A 73 -3.80 -8.76 39.35
C ASN A 73 -3.88 -8.75 37.81
N SER A 74 -4.87 -9.41 37.19
CA SER A 74 -5.03 -9.37 35.73
C SER A 74 -5.50 -7.97 35.29
N ILE A 75 -4.53 -7.11 34.97
CA ILE A 75 -4.75 -5.84 34.30
C ILE A 75 -5.43 -6.16 32.95
N PRO A 76 -6.45 -5.41 32.51
CA PRO A 76 -6.97 -5.56 31.15
C PRO A 76 -5.85 -5.35 30.12
N GLU A 77 -5.43 -6.42 29.45
CA GLU A 77 -4.38 -6.39 28.43
C GLU A 77 -4.92 -5.65 27.18
N ALA A 78 -4.19 -4.66 26.67
CA ALA A 78 -4.59 -3.94 25.46
C ALA A 78 -4.68 -4.88 24.24
N ASP A 79 -3.85 -5.92 24.21
CA ASP A 79 -3.81 -6.92 23.12
C ASP A 79 -5.10 -7.72 23.01
N PHE A 80 -5.75 -8.07 24.13
CA PHE A 80 -7.06 -8.71 24.12
C PHE A 80 -8.12 -7.82 23.48
N LEU A 81 -8.12 -6.52 23.81
CA LEU A 81 -9.03 -5.56 23.21
C LEU A 81 -8.77 -5.38 21.70
N HIS A 82 -7.50 -5.35 21.28
CA HIS A 82 -7.14 -5.29 19.86
C HIS A 82 -7.65 -6.52 19.08
N LEU A 83 -7.51 -7.72 19.65
CA LEU A 83 -8.06 -8.95 19.07
C LEU A 83 -9.59 -8.89 18.97
N LEU A 84 -10.27 -8.47 20.04
CA LEU A 84 -11.73 -8.30 20.06
C LEU A 84 -12.22 -7.35 18.96
N VAL A 85 -11.57 -6.19 18.82
CA VAL A 85 -11.94 -5.20 17.79
C VAL A 85 -11.73 -5.77 16.38
N SER A 86 -10.64 -6.49 16.15
CA SER A 86 -10.39 -7.15 14.86
C SER A 86 -11.46 -8.19 14.51
N ILE A 87 -11.92 -8.98 15.50
CA ILE A 87 -13.02 -9.93 15.33
C ILE A 87 -14.34 -9.20 15.01
N ILE A 88 -14.64 -8.11 15.73
CA ILE A 88 -15.86 -7.33 15.51
C ILE A 88 -15.88 -6.71 14.11
N ASP A 89 -14.80 -6.05 13.71
CA ASP A 89 -14.66 -5.46 12.38
C ASP A 89 -14.93 -6.52 11.29
N SER A 90 -14.36 -7.72 11.46
CA SER A 90 -14.52 -8.83 10.50
C SER A 90 -15.99 -9.22 10.28
N ALA A 91 -16.80 -9.20 11.34
CA ALA A 91 -18.22 -9.53 11.29
C ALA A 91 -19.08 -8.42 10.71
N VAL A 92 -18.66 -7.15 10.85
CA VAL A 92 -19.34 -6.00 10.24
C VAL A 92 -18.93 -5.81 8.77
N GLY A 93 -17.89 -6.51 8.32
CA GLY A 93 -17.47 -6.57 6.91
C GLY A 93 -16.13 -5.88 6.63
N THR A 94 -15.46 -5.34 7.64
CA THR A 94 -14.13 -4.72 7.53
C THR A 94 -13.06 -5.70 8.00
N VAL A 95 -11.90 -5.77 7.33
CA VAL A 95 -10.82 -6.67 7.73
C VAL A 95 -9.57 -5.85 8.04
N SER A 96 -9.06 -5.98 9.25
CA SER A 96 -7.80 -5.35 9.67
C SER A 96 -6.67 -5.82 8.75
N GLN A 97 -5.92 -4.88 8.17
CA GLN A 97 -4.76 -5.22 7.36
C GLN A 97 -3.62 -5.73 8.25
N PRO A 98 -2.78 -6.66 7.75
CA PRO A 98 -1.57 -7.03 8.48
C PRO A 98 -0.61 -5.84 8.55
N GLN A 99 0.29 -5.85 9.53
CA GLN A 99 1.37 -4.88 9.56
C GLN A 99 2.34 -5.09 8.40
N ILE A 100 2.65 -4.01 7.68
CA ILE A 100 3.63 -3.98 6.59
C ILE A 100 4.59 -2.83 6.83
N LEU A 101 5.87 -3.08 6.65
CA LEU A 101 6.90 -2.06 6.63
C LEU A 101 7.24 -1.74 5.16
N CYS A 102 6.62 -0.70 4.62
CA CYS A 102 6.93 -0.14 3.30
C CYS A 102 7.19 1.37 3.44
N PRO A 103 8.39 1.78 3.87
CA PRO A 103 8.66 3.17 4.20
C PRO A 103 8.98 4.02 2.96
N ALA A 104 8.69 5.32 3.05
CA ALA A 104 9.10 6.29 2.03
C ALA A 104 10.65 6.31 1.90
N PRO A 105 11.22 6.47 0.70
CA PRO A 105 10.61 6.94 -0.55
C PRO A 105 10.01 5.85 -1.46
N ALA A 106 9.86 4.60 -0.98
CA ALA A 106 9.26 3.54 -1.78
C ALA A 106 7.81 3.91 -2.17
N THR A 107 7.49 3.79 -3.46
CA THR A 107 6.12 3.98 -3.97
C THR A 107 5.34 2.67 -3.96
N LEU A 108 6.05 1.55 -4.13
CA LEU A 108 5.48 0.21 -4.18
C LEU A 108 6.47 -0.80 -3.60
N CYS A 109 5.97 -1.71 -2.78
CA CYS A 109 6.70 -2.84 -2.22
C CYS A 109 6.09 -4.13 -2.74
N TYR A 110 6.91 -5.13 -3.06
CA TYR A 110 6.41 -6.41 -3.55
C TYR A 110 7.15 -7.62 -2.96
N TRP A 111 6.42 -8.73 -2.87
CA TRP A 111 6.90 -10.04 -2.43
C TRP A 111 6.45 -11.11 -3.43
N GLU A 112 7.37 -11.95 -3.89
CA GLU A 112 7.09 -12.98 -4.88
C GLU A 112 6.19 -14.09 -4.31
N GLU A 113 6.56 -14.63 -3.15
CA GLU A 113 5.82 -15.67 -2.46
C GLU A 113 5.92 -15.50 -0.94
N LEU A 114 4.78 -15.62 -0.26
CA LEU A 114 4.67 -15.64 1.20
C LEU A 114 3.92 -16.88 1.64
N ILE A 115 4.47 -17.59 2.62
CA ILE A 115 3.85 -18.76 3.22
C ILE A 115 3.69 -18.48 4.71
N THR A 116 2.48 -18.61 5.23
CA THR A 116 2.18 -18.32 6.64
C THR A 116 1.15 -19.28 7.19
N LEU A 117 1.22 -19.51 8.50
CA LEU A 117 0.11 -20.04 9.29
C LEU A 117 -1.05 -19.06 9.22
N GLY A 118 -2.26 -19.59 9.06
CA GLY A 118 -3.50 -18.82 9.09
C GLY A 118 -4.69 -19.66 9.53
N VAL A 119 -5.85 -19.03 9.49
CA VAL A 119 -7.15 -19.66 9.71
C VAL A 119 -7.87 -19.72 8.37
N CYS A 120 -8.50 -20.85 8.08
CA CYS A 120 -9.33 -21.05 6.90
C CYS A 120 -10.78 -21.33 7.31
N SER A 121 -11.70 -20.94 6.45
CA SER A 121 -13.14 -21.11 6.61
C SER A 121 -13.69 -21.98 5.47
N ASP A 122 -14.39 -23.06 5.83
CA ASP A 122 -15.10 -23.93 4.88
C ASP A 122 -16.60 -23.68 4.96
N TYR A 123 -17.10 -22.69 4.21
CA TYR A 123 -18.51 -22.32 4.21
C TYR A 123 -19.37 -23.26 3.35
N ARG A 124 -20.58 -23.59 3.84
CA ARG A 124 -21.58 -24.40 3.16
C ARG A 124 -22.99 -23.87 3.44
N ASN A 125 -23.78 -23.74 2.38
CA ASN A 125 -25.23 -23.57 2.50
C ASN A 125 -25.88 -24.95 2.64
N VAL A 126 -26.44 -25.24 3.82
CA VAL A 126 -27.02 -26.55 4.17
C VAL A 126 -28.55 -26.52 4.19
N THR A 127 -29.17 -25.43 3.72
CA THR A 127 -30.63 -25.23 3.72
C THR A 127 -31.40 -26.40 3.11
N ASN A 128 -30.92 -26.96 2.00
CA ASN A 128 -31.63 -28.03 1.28
C ASN A 128 -31.60 -29.40 1.99
N ILE A 129 -30.67 -29.59 2.93
CA ILE A 129 -30.51 -30.84 3.69
C ILE A 129 -30.83 -30.66 5.17
N ALA A 130 -31.24 -29.46 5.58
CA ALA A 130 -31.56 -29.16 6.96
C ALA A 130 -32.96 -29.66 7.32
N GLU A 131 -33.08 -30.19 8.53
CA GLU A 131 -34.31 -30.67 9.14
C GLU A 131 -34.66 -29.80 10.34
N SER A 132 -35.96 -29.51 10.49
CA SER A 132 -36.50 -28.78 11.64
C SER A 132 -37.49 -29.65 12.39
N ASN A 133 -37.33 -29.74 13.72
CA ASN A 133 -38.24 -30.47 14.60
C ASN A 133 -38.76 -29.55 15.69
N CYS A 134 -40.06 -29.28 15.67
CA CYS A 134 -40.74 -28.37 16.60
C CYS A 134 -41.54 -29.15 17.64
N SER A 135 -41.31 -28.85 18.91
CA SER A 135 -42.03 -29.43 20.04
C SER A 135 -42.70 -28.32 20.86
N GLY A 136 -43.93 -28.57 21.30
CA GLY A 136 -44.63 -27.70 22.25
C GLY A 136 -44.42 -28.22 23.67
N HIS A 137 -44.10 -27.34 24.61
CA HIS A 137 -44.03 -27.71 26.02
C HIS A 137 -45.44 -27.94 26.61
N ASN A 138 -45.58 -28.89 27.54
CA ASN A 138 -46.86 -29.30 28.16
C ASN A 138 -47.67 -28.14 28.78
N ASP A 139 -47.03 -27.02 29.09
CA ASP A 139 -47.68 -25.82 29.64
C ASP A 139 -48.30 -24.90 28.57
N SER A 140 -48.36 -25.28 27.29
CA SER A 140 -48.89 -24.51 26.14
C SER A 140 -48.21 -23.17 25.82
N VAL A 141 -47.43 -22.61 26.74
CA VAL A 141 -46.87 -21.26 26.62
C VAL A 141 -45.65 -21.20 25.69
N SER A 142 -44.86 -22.26 25.47
CA SER A 142 -43.68 -22.20 24.59
C SER A 142 -43.64 -23.29 23.51
N ILE A 143 -43.22 -22.90 22.30
CA ILE A 143 -42.86 -23.81 21.21
C ILE A 143 -41.38 -23.65 20.94
N ASP A 144 -40.66 -24.76 20.89
CA ASP A 144 -39.23 -24.79 20.58
C ASP A 144 -39.02 -25.58 19.29
N CYS A 145 -38.38 -24.96 18.30
CA CYS A 145 -37.94 -25.63 17.08
C CYS A 145 -36.44 -25.82 17.11
N THR A 146 -36.04 -27.09 16.98
CA THR A 146 -34.65 -27.53 16.83
C THR A 146 -34.33 -27.63 15.34
N TYR A 147 -33.18 -27.11 14.94
CA TYR A 147 -32.68 -27.16 13.57
C TYR A 147 -31.38 -27.96 13.53
N SER A 148 -31.29 -28.89 12.58
CA SER A 148 -30.15 -29.80 12.42
C SER A 148 -29.98 -30.19 10.95
N PHE A 149 -28.87 -30.84 10.61
CA PHE A 149 -28.68 -31.42 9.28
C PHE A 149 -27.84 -32.71 9.37
N PRO A 150 -27.98 -33.65 8.43
CA PRO A 150 -27.19 -34.89 8.42
C PRO A 150 -25.69 -34.61 8.41
N GLY A 151 -24.94 -35.24 9.32
CA GLY A 151 -23.49 -35.07 9.46
C GLY A 151 -23.04 -33.99 10.46
N ILE A 152 -23.98 -33.25 11.09
CA ILE A 152 -23.65 -32.33 12.19
C ILE A 152 -23.18 -33.10 13.44
N MET A 153 -23.85 -34.21 13.78
CA MET A 153 -23.58 -35.00 15.00
C MET A 153 -22.37 -35.94 14.89
N ASP A 154 -21.93 -36.29 13.67
CA ASP A 154 -20.68 -37.03 13.46
C ASP A 154 -19.44 -36.12 13.66
N ARG A 155 -19.65 -34.80 13.65
CA ARG A 155 -18.59 -33.77 13.75
C ARG A 155 -18.55 -33.07 15.11
N ASP A 156 -19.71 -32.91 15.76
CA ASP A 156 -19.86 -32.31 17.10
C ASP A 156 -20.60 -33.32 18.00
N LYS A 157 -19.89 -33.91 18.99
CA LYS A 157 -20.39 -35.03 19.82
C LYS A 157 -21.61 -34.68 20.69
N ASP A 158 -21.91 -33.39 20.86
CA ASP A 158 -23.03 -32.89 21.67
C ASP A 158 -24.27 -32.51 20.84
N GLY A 159 -24.28 -32.80 19.53
CA GLY A 159 -25.45 -32.58 18.69
C GLY A 159 -25.90 -31.13 18.73
N SER A 160 -25.07 -30.24 18.17
CA SER A 160 -25.21 -28.77 18.09
C SER A 160 -26.49 -28.33 17.36
N MET A 161 -27.63 -28.59 17.99
CA MET A 161 -28.95 -28.21 17.53
C MET A 161 -29.19 -26.74 17.86
N ILE A 162 -29.46 -25.92 16.83
CA ILE A 162 -29.90 -24.55 17.07
C ILE A 162 -31.35 -24.61 17.52
N VAL A 163 -31.64 -24.02 18.67
CA VAL A 163 -32.99 -23.97 19.22
C VAL A 163 -33.54 -22.56 19.12
N ILE A 164 -34.68 -22.40 18.46
CA ILE A 164 -35.45 -21.14 18.44
C ILE A 164 -36.73 -21.37 19.23
N ALA A 165 -36.97 -20.53 20.23
CA ALA A 165 -38.12 -20.61 21.13
C ALA A 165 -39.12 -19.47 20.87
N TRP A 166 -40.42 -19.79 20.92
CA TRP A 166 -41.53 -18.85 20.80
C TRP A 166 -42.43 -18.91 22.05
N ALA A 167 -42.69 -17.76 22.68
CA ALA A 167 -43.62 -17.64 23.82
C ALA A 167 -45.07 -17.29 23.38
N GLU A 168 -46.07 -17.75 24.12
CA GLU A 168 -47.50 -17.49 23.95
C GLU A 168 -47.91 -16.16 24.60
N GLY A 169 -48.82 -15.42 23.96
CA GLY A 169 -49.26 -14.08 24.41
C GLY A 169 -48.51 -12.89 23.79
N GLY A 170 -47.48 -13.12 23.00
CA GLY A 170 -46.81 -12.06 22.26
C GLY A 170 -47.62 -11.60 21.04
N LYS A 171 -48.44 -10.55 21.18
CA LYS A 171 -48.92 -9.71 20.05
C LYS A 171 -47.78 -8.91 19.41
N TYR A 172 -46.59 -9.48 19.36
CA TYR A 172 -45.36 -8.76 19.05
C TYR A 172 -44.71 -9.45 17.86
N ASN A 173 -44.65 -8.73 16.74
CA ASN A 173 -43.89 -9.10 15.56
C ASN A 173 -42.45 -9.43 16.00
N LEU A 174 -42.14 -10.71 16.18
CA LEU A 174 -40.77 -11.20 16.27
C LEU A 174 -40.22 -11.03 14.86
N GLY A 175 -39.69 -9.85 14.54
CA GLY A 175 -39.10 -9.64 13.22
C GLY A 175 -38.03 -10.71 12.93
N MET A 176 -37.85 -11.05 11.65
CA MET A 176 -37.05 -12.20 11.18
C MET A 176 -35.81 -12.47 12.04
N PRO A 177 -35.86 -13.45 12.96
CA PRO A 177 -34.73 -13.72 13.82
C PRO A 177 -33.62 -14.42 13.03
N ILE A 178 -32.40 -14.05 13.35
CA ILE A 178 -31.22 -14.85 13.04
C ILE A 178 -30.64 -15.36 14.35
N VAL A 179 -30.46 -16.67 14.44
CA VAL A 179 -29.79 -17.32 15.56
C VAL A 179 -28.51 -17.93 15.04
N THR A 180 -27.42 -17.58 15.71
CA THR A 180 -26.07 -18.00 15.38
C THR A 180 -25.50 -18.71 16.59
N LEU A 181 -24.83 -19.81 16.34
CA LEU A 181 -24.18 -20.62 17.35
C LEU A 181 -22.78 -20.91 16.83
N PHE A 182 -21.78 -20.52 17.59
CA PHE A 182 -20.43 -21.00 17.38
C PHE A 182 -20.19 -22.11 18.39
N HIS A 183 -19.78 -23.27 17.89
CA HIS A 183 -19.44 -24.42 18.72
C HIS A 183 -17.93 -24.60 18.66
N GLU A 184 -17.29 -24.46 19.81
CA GLU A 184 -15.93 -24.93 19.99
C GLU A 184 -15.92 -26.45 19.83
N LYS A 185 -15.01 -26.97 19.00
CA LYS A 185 -14.83 -28.42 18.93
C LYS A 185 -13.99 -28.85 20.11
N ASP A 186 -14.52 -29.76 20.93
CA ASP A 186 -13.83 -30.31 22.11
C ASP A 186 -12.36 -30.59 21.79
N TYR A 187 -11.51 -29.74 22.33
CA TYR A 187 -10.08 -29.90 22.28
C TYR A 187 -9.66 -30.47 23.63
N ASP A 188 -9.77 -31.80 23.79
CA ASP A 188 -9.30 -32.43 25.01
C ASP A 188 -7.81 -32.81 24.84
N PRO A 189 -6.89 -32.15 25.58
CA PRO A 189 -5.46 -32.49 25.56
C PRO A 189 -5.15 -33.87 26.18
N TRP A 190 -6.10 -34.57 26.81
CA TRP A 190 -5.91 -35.91 27.37
C TRP A 190 -5.95 -37.00 26.26
N PRO A 191 -5.18 -38.10 26.40
CA PRO A 191 -4.88 -39.05 25.32
C PRO A 191 -6.05 -39.89 24.79
N PHE A 192 -7.29 -39.57 25.17
CA PHE A 192 -8.49 -40.35 24.84
C PHE A 192 -9.41 -39.70 23.79
N PHE A 193 -9.13 -38.46 23.38
CA PHE A 193 -9.93 -37.73 22.39
C PHE A 193 -9.07 -37.24 21.22
N GLY A 194 -9.71 -37.11 20.06
CA GLY A 194 -9.04 -36.75 18.82
C GLY A 194 -8.69 -35.26 18.78
N VAL A 195 -7.45 -34.94 18.41
CA VAL A 195 -7.08 -33.59 18.01
C VAL A 195 -7.53 -33.36 16.57
N TRP A 196 -8.36 -32.34 16.36
CA TRP A 196 -8.84 -31.98 15.03
C TRP A 196 -8.11 -30.74 14.51
N PRO A 197 -7.85 -30.65 13.19
CA PRO A 197 -7.25 -29.45 12.59
C PRO A 197 -8.24 -28.27 12.53
N SER A 198 -9.54 -28.55 12.58
CA SER A 198 -10.58 -27.54 12.84
C SER A 198 -10.76 -27.33 14.34
N PHE A 199 -10.79 -26.09 14.79
CA PHE A 199 -10.97 -25.75 16.21
C PHE A 199 -12.40 -25.31 16.55
N GLY A 200 -13.24 -25.05 15.55
CA GLY A 200 -14.63 -24.68 15.80
C GLY A 200 -15.51 -24.75 14.56
N SER A 201 -16.81 -24.72 14.80
CA SER A 201 -17.84 -24.67 13.77
C SER A 201 -18.79 -23.51 14.04
N PHE A 202 -19.25 -22.86 12.97
CA PHE A 202 -20.21 -21.78 13.01
C PHE A 202 -21.47 -22.23 12.30
N ALA A 203 -22.59 -22.29 13.01
CA ALA A 203 -23.89 -22.62 12.47
C ALA A 203 -24.84 -21.42 12.63
N ALA A 204 -25.68 -21.18 11.62
CA ALA A 204 -26.64 -20.10 11.65
C ALA A 204 -27.97 -20.53 11.03
N VAL A 205 -29.07 -20.14 11.68
CA VAL A 205 -30.42 -20.30 11.17
C VAL A 205 -31.04 -18.93 11.03
N ARG A 206 -31.50 -18.61 9.82
CA ARG A 206 -32.21 -17.37 9.50
C ARG A 206 -33.64 -17.70 9.13
N LEU A 207 -34.61 -17.12 9.83
CA LEU A 207 -36.01 -17.27 9.44
C LEU A 207 -36.37 -16.29 8.33
N LEU A 208 -37.14 -16.76 7.35
CA LEU A 208 -37.68 -15.98 6.23
C LEU A 208 -39.06 -15.39 6.55
N SER A 209 -39.69 -15.88 7.61
CA SER A 209 -40.99 -15.39 8.08
C SER A 209 -40.97 -15.20 9.60
N SER A 210 -41.63 -14.16 10.06
CA SER A 210 -41.85 -13.86 11.49
C SER A 210 -43.01 -14.64 12.11
N GLU A 211 -43.66 -15.50 11.32
CA GLU A 211 -44.80 -16.29 11.78
C GLU A 211 -44.38 -17.31 12.84
N ARG A 212 -45.34 -17.67 13.71
CA ARG A 212 -45.16 -18.74 14.68
C ARG A 212 -45.26 -20.09 13.96
N PRO A 213 -44.55 -21.14 14.42
CA PRO A 213 -44.76 -22.50 13.93
C PRO A 213 -46.25 -22.87 13.94
N SER A 214 -46.72 -23.42 12.81
CA SER A 214 -48.13 -23.76 12.60
C SER A 214 -48.33 -25.28 12.63
N LYS A 215 -49.56 -25.75 12.92
CA LYS A 215 -49.86 -27.18 12.85
C LYS A 215 -50.29 -27.56 11.45
N ASP A 216 -49.76 -28.66 10.94
CA ASP A 216 -50.20 -29.28 9.70
C ASP A 216 -51.57 -29.95 9.85
N GLY A 217 -52.12 -30.46 8.75
CA GLY A 217 -53.40 -31.19 8.75
C GLY A 217 -53.42 -32.45 9.62
N HIS A 218 -52.25 -32.91 10.11
CA HIS A 218 -52.08 -34.07 10.99
C HIS A 218 -51.71 -33.66 12.44
N GLY A 219 -51.72 -32.36 12.75
CA GLY A 219 -51.42 -31.83 14.08
C GLY A 219 -49.92 -31.72 14.43
N ARG A 220 -49.01 -31.95 13.48
CA ARG A 220 -47.56 -31.77 13.64
C ARG A 220 -47.18 -30.30 13.51
N LEU A 221 -46.28 -29.82 14.37
CA LEU A 221 -45.76 -28.46 14.30
C LEU A 221 -44.74 -28.34 13.16
N ILE A 222 -44.98 -27.40 12.25
CA ILE A 222 -44.11 -27.05 11.13
C ILE A 222 -43.44 -25.71 11.45
N SER A 223 -42.12 -25.68 11.29
CA SER A 223 -41.33 -24.46 11.40
C SER A 223 -41.61 -23.47 10.26
N PRO A 224 -41.53 -22.15 10.49
CA PRO A 224 -41.52 -21.16 9.41
C PRO A 224 -40.40 -21.43 8.39
N PRO A 225 -40.53 -20.98 7.13
CA PRO A 225 -39.47 -21.11 6.15
C PRO A 225 -38.16 -20.51 6.67
N PHE A 226 -37.06 -21.23 6.51
CA PHE A 226 -35.76 -20.88 7.07
C PHE A 226 -34.62 -21.19 6.10
N GLU A 227 -33.49 -20.54 6.32
CA GLU A 227 -32.21 -20.84 5.69
C GLU A 227 -31.23 -21.28 6.77
N MET A 228 -30.41 -22.29 6.47
CA MET A 228 -29.41 -22.81 7.38
C MET A 228 -28.03 -22.81 6.74
N TYR A 229 -27.06 -22.29 7.48
CA TYR A 229 -25.69 -22.09 7.05
C TYR A 229 -24.73 -22.74 8.04
N TYR A 230 -23.63 -23.26 7.52
CA TYR A 230 -22.60 -23.92 8.31
C TYR A 230 -21.20 -23.56 7.78
N ALA A 231 -20.26 -23.28 8.67
CA ALA A 231 -18.86 -23.08 8.32
C ALA A 231 -17.95 -23.76 9.35
N GLU A 232 -16.85 -24.36 8.91
CA GLU A 232 -15.80 -24.86 9.80
C GLU A 232 -14.61 -23.91 9.80
N LEU A 233 -14.10 -23.57 10.98
CA LEU A 233 -12.84 -22.84 11.13
C LEU A 233 -11.73 -23.79 11.55
N GLY A 234 -10.61 -23.70 10.85
CA GLY A 234 -9.46 -24.53 11.15
C GLY A 234 -8.13 -23.90 10.75
N TRP A 235 -7.08 -24.52 11.25
CA TRP A 235 -5.70 -24.11 10.96
C TRP A 235 -5.31 -24.54 9.54
N CYS A 236 -4.67 -23.64 8.80
CA CYS A 236 -4.20 -23.90 7.45
C CYS A 236 -2.87 -23.20 7.16
N GLU A 237 -2.11 -23.75 6.21
CA GLU A 237 -1.05 -23.02 5.51
C GLU A 237 -1.71 -22.15 4.44
N GLN A 238 -1.37 -20.87 4.43
CA GLN A 238 -1.77 -19.94 3.38
C GLN A 238 -0.55 -19.49 2.59
N ARG A 239 -0.67 -19.58 1.27
CA ARG A 239 0.36 -19.20 0.31
C ARG A 239 -0.15 -18.08 -0.56
N TYR A 240 0.52 -16.94 -0.47
CA TYR A 240 0.26 -15.75 -1.26
C TYR A 240 1.34 -15.56 -2.31
N ARG A 241 0.94 -15.24 -3.54
CA ARG A 241 1.86 -14.89 -4.64
C ARG A 241 1.55 -13.51 -5.21
N ASN A 242 2.59 -12.85 -5.70
CA ASN A 242 2.51 -11.50 -6.27
C ASN A 242 1.91 -10.48 -5.29
N VAL A 243 2.35 -10.50 -4.04
CA VAL A 243 1.86 -9.57 -3.03
C VAL A 243 2.46 -8.20 -3.28
N THR A 244 1.60 -7.20 -3.41
CA THR A 244 2.01 -5.81 -3.59
C THR A 244 1.42 -4.93 -2.49
N ALA A 245 2.21 -4.01 -1.98
CA ALA A 245 1.80 -3.05 -0.98
C ALA A 245 2.29 -1.65 -1.33
N THR A 246 1.52 -0.66 -0.91
CA THR A 246 1.89 0.75 -0.91
C THR A 246 2.13 1.18 0.55
N PRO A 247 2.66 2.39 0.80
CA PRO A 247 2.71 2.92 2.16
C PRO A 247 1.33 3.02 2.84
N ALA A 248 0.23 2.98 2.09
CA ALA A 248 -1.13 2.96 2.62
C ALA A 248 -1.66 1.55 2.97
N GLY A 249 -0.96 0.47 2.57
CA GLY A 249 -1.38 -0.90 2.83
C GLY A 249 -1.28 -1.84 1.61
N ILE A 250 -1.79 -3.06 1.77
CA ILE A 250 -1.75 -4.11 0.73
C ILE A 250 -2.79 -3.85 -0.36
N SER A 251 -2.38 -3.96 -1.62
CA SER A 251 -3.30 -4.02 -2.76
C SER A 251 -3.79 -5.45 -2.96
N LYS A 252 -5.11 -5.66 -2.91
CA LYS A 252 -5.71 -7.00 -3.03
C LYS A 252 -5.94 -7.47 -4.48
N ALA A 253 -5.75 -6.61 -5.48
CA ALA A 253 -6.21 -6.86 -6.84
C ALA A 253 -5.52 -8.03 -7.55
N ASP A 254 -4.21 -8.21 -7.33
CA ASP A 254 -3.38 -9.16 -8.07
C ASP A 254 -2.88 -10.35 -7.22
N ILE A 255 -3.33 -10.45 -5.98
CA ILE A 255 -2.86 -11.45 -5.03
C ILE A 255 -3.51 -12.80 -5.33
N GLN A 256 -2.68 -13.79 -5.62
CA GLN A 256 -3.12 -15.18 -5.73
C GLN A 256 -2.92 -15.85 -4.37
N MET A 257 -4.03 -16.26 -3.75
CA MET A 257 -4.03 -16.96 -2.47
C MET A 257 -4.46 -18.41 -2.68
N THR A 258 -3.69 -19.32 -2.10
CA THR A 258 -4.04 -20.75 -1.99
C THR A 258 -3.89 -21.18 -0.54
N SER A 259 -4.68 -22.17 -0.11
CA SER A 259 -4.63 -22.66 1.27
C SER A 259 -4.73 -24.18 1.34
N GLU A 260 -4.07 -24.76 2.33
CA GLU A 260 -4.12 -26.20 2.63
C GLU A 260 -4.33 -26.40 4.13
N HIS A 261 -5.29 -27.24 4.51
CA HIS A 261 -5.56 -27.53 5.91
C HIS A 261 -4.39 -28.28 6.54
N LEU A 262 -4.09 -27.92 7.78
CA LEU A 262 -3.08 -28.64 8.54
C LEU A 262 -3.64 -29.99 9.01
N THR A 263 -2.74 -30.91 9.33
CA THR A 263 -3.07 -32.20 9.95
C THR A 263 -2.32 -32.33 11.27
N PHE A 264 -2.94 -32.96 12.25
CA PHE A 264 -2.30 -33.16 13.54
C PHE A 264 -1.11 -34.11 13.39
N GLU A 265 0.05 -33.71 13.91
CA GLU A 265 1.26 -34.54 13.89
C GLU A 265 1.58 -35.06 15.29
N SER A 266 1.82 -34.14 16.24
CA SER A 266 2.28 -34.52 17.58
C SER A 266 1.94 -33.48 18.63
N LYS A 267 1.96 -33.94 19.90
CA LYS A 267 1.74 -33.10 21.07
C LYS A 267 3.05 -32.98 21.88
N HIS A 268 3.33 -31.76 22.33
CA HIS A 268 4.46 -31.45 23.21
C HIS A 268 3.92 -30.86 24.52
N GLY A 269 4.32 -31.44 25.65
CA GLY A 269 3.85 -31.05 26.99
C GLY A 269 4.99 -30.83 27.99
N TYR A 270 4.63 -30.36 29.18
CA TYR A 270 5.53 -29.97 30.27
C TYR A 270 6.54 -31.06 30.70
N PRO A 271 7.75 -30.66 31.18
CA PRO A 271 8.32 -29.33 31.06
C PRO A 271 8.98 -29.15 29.68
N ILE A 272 8.61 -28.08 28.99
CA ILE A 272 9.28 -27.67 27.76
C ILE A 272 10.59 -26.94 28.13
N ARG A 273 11.61 -27.00 27.26
CA ARG A 273 12.93 -26.43 27.54
C ARG A 273 12.80 -24.91 27.73
N PRO A 274 13.61 -24.26 28.59
CA PRO A 274 13.62 -22.80 28.76
C PRO A 274 13.89 -21.96 27.49
N GLN A 275 14.19 -22.62 26.36
CA GLN A 275 14.53 -22.00 25.08
C GLN A 275 13.33 -21.89 24.13
N ASP A 276 12.23 -22.61 24.39
CA ASP A 276 11.06 -22.60 23.51
C ASP A 276 10.16 -21.42 23.90
N LYS A 277 10.05 -20.43 23.00
CA LYS A 277 9.28 -19.19 23.23
C LYS A 277 7.77 -19.35 23.04
N ILE A 278 7.25 -20.59 22.94
CA ILE A 278 5.86 -20.87 22.53
C ILE A 278 4.96 -21.30 23.69
N GLY A 279 5.36 -20.98 24.92
CA GLY A 279 4.65 -21.38 26.14
C GLY A 279 4.99 -22.81 26.56
N ASP A 280 4.25 -23.30 27.55
CA ASP A 280 4.61 -24.51 28.28
C ASP A 280 4.03 -25.82 27.70
N ALA A 281 3.10 -25.72 26.76
CA ALA A 281 2.57 -26.82 25.98
C ALA A 281 2.23 -26.32 24.57
N TYR A 282 2.49 -27.13 23.55
CA TYR A 282 2.09 -26.80 22.18
C TYR A 282 1.77 -28.06 21.37
N LEU A 283 1.00 -27.87 20.30
CA LEU A 283 0.80 -28.88 19.28
C LEU A 283 1.58 -28.58 18.03
N SER A 284 2.06 -29.65 17.39
CA SER A 284 2.65 -29.59 16.06
C SER A 284 1.66 -30.14 15.06
N PHE A 285 1.46 -29.37 13.99
CA PHE A 285 0.65 -29.72 12.85
C PHE A 285 1.50 -29.72 11.59
N THR A 286 1.18 -30.60 10.64
CA THR A 286 1.90 -30.71 9.36
C THR A 286 0.99 -30.51 8.16
N VAL A 287 1.58 -29.98 7.10
CA VAL A 287 0.97 -29.92 5.77
C VAL A 287 1.35 -31.17 5.01
N ASN A 288 0.37 -31.90 4.48
CA ASN A 288 0.61 -33.17 3.79
C ASN A 288 1.43 -32.99 2.50
N SER A 289 1.20 -31.91 1.75
CA SER A 289 1.89 -31.68 0.48
C SER A 289 3.37 -31.32 0.63
N THR A 290 3.73 -30.54 1.65
CA THR A 290 5.08 -29.97 1.83
C THR A 290 5.87 -30.57 2.98
N GLY A 291 5.19 -31.22 3.95
CA GLY A 291 5.80 -31.67 5.20
C GLY A 291 6.22 -30.53 6.14
N ARG A 292 5.77 -29.29 5.91
CA ARG A 292 6.07 -28.15 6.79
C ARG A 292 5.33 -28.32 8.12
N VAL A 293 6.04 -28.05 9.21
CA VAL A 293 5.54 -28.15 10.57
C VAL A 293 5.19 -26.75 11.09
N TYR A 294 4.02 -26.65 11.72
CA TYR A 294 3.50 -25.45 12.37
C TYR A 294 3.21 -25.75 13.83
N ASN A 295 3.66 -24.88 14.74
CA ASN A 295 3.47 -25.09 16.17
C ASN A 295 2.43 -24.11 16.74
N ILE A 296 1.50 -24.60 17.53
CA ILE A 296 0.41 -23.80 18.09
C ILE A 296 0.39 -24.01 19.61
N SER A 297 0.53 -22.92 20.37
CA SER A 297 0.51 -22.93 21.84
C SER A 297 -0.79 -23.53 22.38
N GLY A 298 -0.72 -24.19 23.53
CA GLY A 298 -1.90 -24.65 24.28
C GLY A 298 -2.88 -23.52 24.61
N THR A 299 -2.39 -22.30 24.84
CA THR A 299 -3.23 -21.12 25.14
C THR A 299 -4.01 -20.61 23.94
N ALA A 300 -3.55 -20.91 22.72
CA ALA A 300 -4.29 -20.55 21.51
C ALA A 300 -5.63 -21.29 21.39
N PHE A 301 -5.85 -22.36 22.15
CA PHE A 301 -7.11 -23.10 22.19
C PHE A 301 -8.18 -22.43 23.07
N ASP A 302 -7.90 -21.30 23.71
CA ASP A 302 -8.93 -20.47 24.33
C ASP A 302 -9.63 -19.54 23.31
N LEU A 303 -9.05 -19.37 22.11
CA LEU A 303 -9.64 -18.56 21.01
C LEU A 303 -11.02 -19.07 20.55
N PRO A 304 -11.27 -20.37 20.33
CA PRO A 304 -12.60 -20.89 20.06
C PRO A 304 -13.63 -20.52 21.13
N GLY A 305 -13.26 -20.58 22.42
CA GLY A 305 -14.13 -20.14 23.51
C GLY A 305 -14.46 -18.64 23.45
N LEU A 306 -13.49 -17.80 23.06
CA LEU A 306 -13.74 -16.38 22.78
C LEU A 306 -14.75 -16.20 21.62
N LEU A 307 -14.54 -16.90 20.51
CA LEU A 307 -15.44 -16.87 19.36
C LEU A 307 -16.84 -17.38 19.73
N GLN A 308 -16.94 -18.40 20.57
CA GLN A 308 -18.20 -18.90 21.10
C GLN A 308 -18.97 -17.81 21.84
N ILE A 309 -18.31 -17.08 22.74
CA ILE A 309 -18.94 -15.98 23.49
C ILE A 309 -19.42 -14.86 22.56
N MET A 310 -18.64 -14.52 21.53
CA MET A 310 -18.96 -13.40 20.63
C MET A 310 -19.99 -13.72 19.56
N PHE A 311 -19.95 -14.93 18.99
CA PHE A 311 -20.78 -15.33 17.86
C PHE A 311 -22.00 -16.17 18.24
N THR A 312 -22.15 -16.57 19.52
CA THR A 312 -23.40 -17.15 20.00
C THR A 312 -24.39 -16.04 20.29
N SER A 313 -25.28 -15.77 19.33
CA SER A 313 -26.22 -14.65 19.44
C SER A 313 -27.57 -14.94 18.82
N ASN A 314 -28.60 -14.30 19.38
CA ASN A 314 -29.96 -14.26 18.85
C ASN A 314 -30.29 -12.80 18.55
N ALA A 315 -30.44 -12.45 17.27
CA ALA A 315 -30.82 -11.10 16.87
C ALA A 315 -32.29 -11.06 16.42
N LYS A 316 -33.02 -10.09 16.96
CA LYS A 316 -34.44 -9.81 16.68
C LYS A 316 -34.56 -8.36 16.21
N ASN A 317 -35.43 -8.06 15.24
CA ASN A 317 -35.53 -6.73 14.60
C ASN A 317 -35.80 -5.52 15.54
N ASN A 318 -36.09 -5.69 16.84
CA ASN A 318 -36.28 -4.58 17.77
C ASN A 318 -35.32 -4.67 18.98
N PRO A 319 -34.25 -3.85 19.02
CA PRO A 319 -33.24 -3.88 20.08
C PRO A 319 -33.70 -3.30 21.42
N TYR A 320 -34.84 -2.61 21.48
CA TYR A 320 -35.31 -1.91 22.68
C TYR A 320 -36.40 -2.66 23.47
N ARG A 321 -36.74 -3.89 23.08
CA ARG A 321 -37.94 -4.57 23.57
C ARG A 321 -37.71 -5.92 24.25
N SER A 322 -36.47 -6.25 24.60
CA SER A 322 -36.18 -7.36 25.50
C SER A 322 -36.44 -6.93 26.94
N ASN A 323 -37.24 -7.71 27.67
CA ASN A 323 -37.45 -7.55 29.12
C ASN A 323 -36.34 -8.24 29.94
N SER A 324 -35.25 -8.67 29.30
CA SER A 324 -34.15 -9.39 29.94
C SER A 324 -32.93 -8.47 30.04
N SER A 325 -32.36 -8.37 31.24
CA SER A 325 -31.09 -7.69 31.50
C SER A 325 -29.89 -8.28 30.75
N TRP A 326 -30.08 -9.45 30.11
CA TRP A 326 -29.05 -10.19 29.37
C TRP A 326 -28.97 -9.80 27.89
N ASP A 327 -29.99 -9.13 27.35
CA ASP A 327 -30.06 -8.72 25.93
C ASP A 327 -29.44 -7.33 25.64
N TYR A 328 -28.92 -6.62 26.65
CA TYR A 328 -28.28 -5.30 26.49
C TYR A 328 -26.78 -5.35 26.15
N GLN A 329 -26.24 -6.53 25.87
CA GLN A 329 -24.84 -6.71 25.49
C GLN A 329 -24.67 -6.43 23.99
N PHE A 330 -23.47 -6.01 23.60
CA PHE A 330 -23.06 -5.88 22.21
C PHE A 330 -23.48 -7.15 21.43
N ASN A 331 -24.56 -7.06 20.64
CA ASN A 331 -25.15 -8.21 19.97
C ASN A 331 -24.68 -8.23 18.52
N LEU A 332 -23.62 -9.01 18.28
CA LEU A 332 -23.02 -9.18 16.97
C LEU A 332 -24.01 -9.74 15.94
N GLY A 333 -25.03 -10.48 16.40
CA GLY A 333 -26.10 -11.01 15.56
C GLY A 333 -26.83 -9.95 14.72
N TYR A 334 -26.89 -8.69 15.18
CA TYR A 334 -27.42 -7.60 14.36
C TYR A 334 -26.56 -7.31 13.12
N ALA A 335 -25.24 -7.34 13.26
CA ALA A 335 -24.34 -7.22 12.13
C ALA A 335 -24.50 -8.41 11.18
N LEU A 336 -24.64 -9.62 11.74
CA LEU A 336 -24.82 -10.87 10.98
C LEU A 336 -26.15 -10.93 10.21
N LEU A 337 -27.17 -10.16 10.61
CA LEU A 337 -28.43 -10.06 9.86
C LEU A 337 -28.25 -9.31 8.53
N HIS A 338 -27.30 -8.37 8.47
CA HIS A 338 -27.07 -7.48 7.34
C HIS A 338 -25.87 -7.88 6.49
N THR A 339 -24.90 -8.60 7.05
CA THR A 339 -23.72 -9.10 6.35
C THR A 339 -23.93 -10.55 5.91
N PRO A 340 -23.64 -10.93 4.65
CA PRO A 340 -23.68 -12.34 4.24
C PRO A 340 -22.74 -13.19 5.10
N LEU A 341 -23.23 -14.32 5.61
CA LEU A 341 -22.48 -15.18 6.52
C LEU A 341 -21.22 -15.80 5.89
N GLU A 342 -21.25 -16.04 4.58
CA GLU A 342 -20.06 -16.43 3.82
C GLU A 342 -18.95 -15.37 3.96
N THR A 343 -19.30 -14.10 3.76
CA THR A 343 -18.38 -12.97 3.93
C THR A 343 -17.89 -12.87 5.37
N VAL A 344 -18.78 -13.02 6.36
CA VAL A 344 -18.41 -12.97 7.78
C VAL A 344 -17.34 -14.02 8.11
N THR A 345 -17.58 -15.28 7.75
CA THR A 345 -16.69 -16.39 8.10
C THR A 345 -15.35 -16.30 7.37
N ASN A 346 -15.35 -15.88 6.10
CA ASN A 346 -14.12 -15.62 5.33
C ASN A 346 -13.34 -14.40 5.86
N ASN A 347 -14.04 -13.32 6.22
CA ASN A 347 -13.43 -12.14 6.82
C ASN A 347 -12.83 -12.45 8.18
N LEU A 348 -13.53 -13.23 9.01
CA LEU A 348 -13.05 -13.68 10.31
C LEU A 348 -11.77 -14.51 10.16
N ALA A 349 -11.76 -15.48 9.25
CA ALA A 349 -10.57 -16.28 8.94
C ALA A 349 -9.39 -15.40 8.49
N THR A 350 -9.66 -14.39 7.64
CA THR A 350 -8.63 -13.43 7.18
C THR A 350 -8.15 -12.51 8.31
N ALA A 351 -9.05 -12.03 9.17
CA ALA A 351 -8.72 -11.16 10.30
C ALA A 351 -7.85 -11.90 11.31
N LEU A 352 -8.24 -13.13 11.70
CA LEU A 352 -7.43 -13.98 12.58
C LEU A 352 -6.07 -14.29 11.96
N THR A 353 -6.00 -14.60 10.67
CA THR A 353 -4.72 -14.77 9.96
C THR A 353 -3.86 -13.51 10.06
N ASN A 354 -4.44 -12.33 9.83
CA ASN A 354 -3.71 -11.07 9.91
C ASN A 354 -3.24 -10.77 11.34
N GLN A 355 -4.02 -11.13 12.35
CA GLN A 355 -3.62 -11.06 13.76
C GLN A 355 -2.45 -11.99 14.08
N ILE A 356 -2.50 -13.24 13.60
CA ILE A 356 -1.44 -14.25 13.80
C ILE A 356 -0.11 -13.82 13.18
N ARG A 357 -0.14 -13.10 12.05
CA ARG A 357 1.07 -12.71 11.32
C ARG A 357 1.50 -11.25 11.52
N SER A 358 0.90 -10.49 12.44
CA SER A 358 1.26 -9.09 12.70
C SER A 358 2.03 -8.95 14.02
N VAL A 359 3.06 -8.09 14.02
CA VAL A 359 3.99 -7.93 15.16
C VAL A 359 3.41 -6.98 16.20
N ASP A 360 3.10 -5.76 15.80
CA ASP A 360 2.48 -4.69 16.58
C ASP A 360 0.98 -4.66 16.30
N SER A 361 0.16 -4.53 17.35
CA SER A 361 -1.31 -4.69 17.32
C SER A 361 -1.82 -6.06 16.87
N GLY A 362 -0.92 -7.02 16.61
CA GLY A 362 -1.22 -8.41 16.31
C GLY A 362 -1.13 -9.31 17.54
N ASP A 363 -1.91 -10.39 17.52
CA ASP A 363 -2.11 -11.32 18.64
C ASP A 363 -0.99 -12.37 18.81
N ASN A 364 0.14 -12.32 18.10
CA ASN A 364 1.15 -13.38 18.18
C ASN A 364 2.50 -12.91 18.73
N TYR A 365 3.05 -13.59 19.74
CA TYR A 365 4.39 -13.30 20.28
C TYR A 365 5.53 -13.72 19.33
N ASN A 366 5.35 -14.77 18.52
CA ASN A 366 6.41 -15.39 17.72
C ASN A 366 6.24 -15.17 16.21
N VAL A 367 6.08 -13.91 15.82
CA VAL A 367 5.99 -13.53 14.41
C VAL A 367 7.38 -13.43 13.79
N ALA A 368 7.54 -13.99 12.59
CA ALA A 368 8.73 -13.82 11.76
C ALA A 368 8.45 -12.79 10.66
N THR A 369 9.49 -12.11 10.16
CA THR A 369 9.34 -11.20 9.02
C THR A 369 10.06 -11.73 7.79
N VAL A 370 9.47 -11.49 6.62
CA VAL A 370 10.04 -11.82 5.31
C VAL A 370 10.37 -10.52 4.59
N LYS A 371 11.60 -10.45 4.06
CA LYS A 371 12.06 -9.30 3.29
C LYS A 371 11.42 -9.28 1.91
N GLY A 372 11.00 -8.10 1.49
CA GLY A 372 10.50 -7.83 0.15
C GLY A 372 11.40 -6.86 -0.61
N ASN A 373 10.95 -6.48 -1.79
CA ASN A 373 11.64 -5.54 -2.66
C ASN A 373 10.85 -4.23 -2.72
N ALA A 374 11.53 -3.09 -2.61
CA ALA A 374 10.95 -1.77 -2.82
C ALA A 374 11.26 -1.26 -4.22
N VAL A 375 10.29 -0.57 -4.82
CA VAL A 375 10.47 0.26 -5.99
C VAL A 375 9.97 1.67 -5.72
N TYR A 376 10.58 2.64 -6.37
CA TYR A 376 10.20 4.04 -6.30
C TYR A 376 10.07 4.63 -7.70
N ASN A 377 9.26 5.68 -7.83
CA ASN A 377 9.17 6.43 -9.08
C ASN A 377 10.36 7.38 -9.19
N GLU A 378 11.21 7.15 -10.18
CA GLU A 378 12.30 8.05 -10.54
C GLU A 378 12.00 8.71 -11.89
N THR A 379 12.20 10.01 -11.98
CA THR A 379 12.09 10.76 -13.24
C THR A 379 13.42 10.69 -13.97
N PHE A 380 13.46 9.92 -15.06
CA PHE A 380 14.62 9.90 -15.95
C PHE A 380 14.55 11.07 -16.92
N ILE A 381 15.70 11.54 -17.42
CA ILE A 381 15.76 12.53 -18.50
C ILE A 381 16.02 11.79 -19.81
N ARG A 382 15.03 11.75 -20.69
CA ARG A 382 15.17 11.20 -22.04
C ARG A 382 15.32 12.33 -23.04
N VAL A 383 16.48 12.39 -23.68
CA VAL A 383 16.75 13.38 -24.74
C VAL A 383 16.16 12.87 -26.06
N ARG A 384 15.24 13.64 -26.64
CA ARG A 384 14.66 13.39 -27.96
C ARG A 384 15.45 14.16 -29.04
N TRP A 385 16.55 13.55 -29.48
CA TRP A 385 17.46 14.10 -30.51
C TRP A 385 16.81 14.65 -31.79
N PRO A 386 15.70 14.10 -32.33
CA PRO A 386 15.08 14.64 -33.53
C PRO A 386 14.66 16.12 -33.41
N TRP A 387 14.34 16.61 -32.21
CA TRP A 387 13.94 18.00 -32.00
C TRP A 387 15.11 19.00 -32.07
N LEU A 388 16.37 18.51 -31.99
CA LEU A 388 17.56 19.33 -32.21
C LEU A 388 17.83 19.61 -33.70
N MET A 389 17.13 18.94 -34.62
CA MET A 389 17.31 19.16 -36.05
C MET A 389 16.97 20.59 -36.47
N LEU A 390 15.90 21.18 -35.94
CA LEU A 390 15.48 22.54 -36.32
C LEU A 390 16.51 23.60 -35.91
N PRO A 391 16.99 23.66 -34.64
CA PRO A 391 18.08 24.56 -34.25
C PRO A 391 19.36 24.38 -35.08
N LEU A 392 19.74 23.13 -35.36
CA LEU A 392 20.94 22.83 -36.16
C LEU A 392 20.80 23.31 -37.61
N MET A 393 19.63 23.10 -38.21
CA MET A 393 19.32 23.59 -39.56
C MET A 393 19.31 25.11 -39.63
N GLU A 394 18.81 25.79 -38.59
CA GLU A 394 18.80 27.25 -38.51
C GLU A 394 20.21 27.84 -38.43
N ILE A 395 21.08 27.26 -37.60
CA ILE A 395 22.49 27.69 -37.50
C ILE A 395 23.18 27.49 -38.86
N ALA A 396 22.92 26.37 -39.55
CA ALA A 396 23.47 26.12 -40.87
C ALA A 396 22.94 27.13 -41.91
N LEU A 397 21.63 27.40 -41.94
CA LEU A 397 21.00 28.35 -42.86
C LEU A 397 21.48 29.79 -42.63
N SER A 398 21.59 30.22 -41.37
CA SER A 398 22.09 31.55 -41.01
C SER A 398 23.57 31.73 -41.36
N ALA A 399 24.41 30.72 -41.12
CA ALA A 399 25.82 30.74 -41.52
C ALA A 399 25.98 30.80 -43.06
N LEU A 400 25.17 30.05 -43.79
CA LEU A 400 25.16 30.08 -45.26
C LEU A 400 24.69 31.45 -45.80
N LEU A 401 23.64 32.03 -45.23
CA LEU A 401 23.16 33.37 -45.58
C LEU A 401 24.20 34.44 -45.28
N LEU A 402 24.88 34.35 -44.13
CA LEU A 402 25.97 35.26 -43.76
C LEU A 402 27.11 35.17 -44.78
N ALA A 403 27.60 33.97 -45.09
CA ALA A 403 28.65 33.77 -46.08
C ALA A 403 28.24 34.31 -47.45
N ALA A 404 27.01 34.01 -47.89
CA ALA A 404 26.47 34.50 -49.16
C ALA A 404 26.36 36.04 -49.17
N SER A 405 25.96 36.66 -48.05
CA SER A 405 25.91 38.12 -47.91
C SER A 405 27.29 38.77 -47.99
N ILE A 406 28.32 38.18 -47.36
CA ILE A 406 29.70 38.67 -47.40
C ILE A 406 30.21 38.62 -48.84
N ILE A 407 29.98 37.51 -49.54
CA ILE A 407 30.40 37.35 -50.94
C ILE A 407 29.67 38.34 -51.86
N ALA A 408 28.37 38.52 -51.67
CA ALA A 408 27.57 39.45 -52.48
C ALA A 408 27.89 40.93 -52.21
N THR A 409 28.32 41.27 -51.00
CA THR A 409 28.63 42.65 -50.58
C THR A 409 30.10 43.03 -50.71
N GLY A 410 31.01 42.06 -50.87
CA GLY A 410 32.46 42.29 -50.98
C GLY A 410 32.90 43.15 -52.17
N GLY A 411 32.04 43.34 -53.18
CA GLY A 411 32.28 44.23 -54.33
C GLY A 411 31.64 45.61 -54.23
N MET A 412 30.88 45.92 -53.17
CA MET A 412 30.19 47.19 -53.03
C MET A 412 31.06 48.21 -52.27
N PRO A 413 31.14 49.48 -52.73
CA PRO A 413 31.91 50.51 -52.04
C PRO A 413 31.35 50.73 -50.63
N LEU A 414 32.24 50.84 -49.65
CA LEU A 414 31.91 51.03 -48.24
C LEU A 414 31.17 52.37 -48.06
N TRP A 415 29.84 52.37 -48.12
CA TRP A 415 29.03 53.54 -47.80
C TRP A 415 29.06 53.75 -46.28
N LYS A 416 30.07 54.48 -45.82
CA LYS A 416 30.07 55.06 -44.46
C LYS A 416 28.95 56.10 -44.40
N THR A 417 27.78 55.73 -43.91
CA THR A 417 26.78 56.72 -43.48
C THR A 417 27.20 57.26 -42.12
N SER A 418 28.32 57.97 -42.07
CA SER A 418 28.71 58.73 -40.89
C SER A 418 27.72 59.88 -40.74
N GLY A 419 26.88 59.86 -39.71
CA GLY A 419 26.03 61.01 -39.33
C GLY A 419 26.84 62.31 -39.13
N LEU A 420 28.17 62.16 -38.97
CA LEU A 420 29.17 63.21 -38.97
C LEU A 420 29.26 64.00 -40.30
N ALA A 421 29.02 63.36 -41.45
CA ALA A 421 29.01 64.04 -42.75
C ALA A 421 27.85 65.05 -42.87
N LEU A 422 26.71 64.75 -42.24
CA LEU A 422 25.55 65.64 -42.16
C LEU A 422 25.79 66.82 -41.18
N LEU A 423 26.59 66.59 -40.13
CA LEU A 423 26.99 67.64 -39.18
C LEU A 423 28.01 68.61 -39.78
N VAL A 424 28.85 68.14 -40.70
CA VAL A 424 29.92 68.92 -41.34
C VAL A 424 29.42 69.68 -42.57
N SER A 425 28.35 69.24 -43.25
CA SER A 425 27.75 70.00 -44.36
C SER A 425 27.00 71.27 -43.94
N GLY A 426 26.85 71.52 -42.63
CA GLY A 426 26.26 72.75 -42.09
C GLY A 426 27.29 73.87 -41.93
N GLY A 427 27.79 74.41 -43.05
CA GLY A 427 28.43 75.72 -43.16
C GLY A 427 29.44 76.13 -42.07
N TRP A 428 30.68 75.64 -42.14
CA TRP A 428 31.81 76.23 -41.43
C TRP A 428 32.97 76.46 -42.39
N GLU A 429 33.55 77.66 -42.34
CA GLU A 429 34.66 78.19 -43.15
C GLU A 429 35.79 77.19 -43.44
N GLU A 430 36.25 77.18 -44.70
CA GLU A 430 37.26 76.27 -45.27
C GLU A 430 38.59 76.23 -44.48
N ASP A 431 38.90 77.29 -43.73
CA ASP A 431 40.19 77.43 -43.02
C ASP A 431 40.34 76.58 -41.75
N ARG A 432 39.33 75.79 -41.37
CA ARG A 432 39.44 74.83 -40.25
C ARG A 432 39.53 73.37 -40.67
N PHE A 433 39.33 73.03 -41.95
CA PHE A 433 39.42 71.64 -42.42
C PHE A 433 40.86 71.10 -42.35
N ASP A 434 41.84 71.93 -42.70
CA ASP A 434 43.26 71.55 -42.62
C ASP A 434 43.72 71.31 -41.18
N THR A 435 43.18 72.08 -40.22
CA THR A 435 43.53 71.95 -38.81
C THR A 435 42.96 70.67 -38.20
N PHE A 436 41.72 70.29 -38.55
CA PHE A 436 41.12 69.04 -38.09
C PHE A 436 41.67 67.80 -38.79
N ALA A 437 41.92 67.86 -40.11
CA ALA A 437 42.56 66.77 -40.84
C ALA A 437 43.96 66.48 -40.26
N ARG A 438 44.78 67.53 -40.06
CA ARG A 438 46.10 67.39 -39.43
C ARG A 438 46.04 66.98 -37.95
N ALA A 439 45.01 67.39 -37.21
CA ALA A 439 44.82 66.94 -35.82
C ALA A 439 44.42 65.46 -35.73
N SER A 440 43.61 64.97 -36.67
CA SER A 440 43.21 63.56 -36.75
C SER A 440 44.36 62.65 -37.16
N GLU A 441 45.18 63.07 -38.14
CA GLU A 441 46.39 62.35 -38.53
C GLU A 441 47.43 62.37 -37.41
N ARG A 442 47.61 63.49 -36.69
CA ARG A 442 48.52 63.54 -35.53
C ARG A 442 48.04 62.65 -34.38
N ARG A 443 46.73 62.56 -34.11
CA ARG A 443 46.19 61.63 -33.11
C ARG A 443 46.38 60.17 -33.49
N GLN A 444 46.11 59.79 -34.75
CA GLN A 444 46.34 58.42 -35.21
C GLN A 444 47.83 58.05 -35.20
N LYS A 445 48.72 58.99 -35.53
CA LYS A 445 50.16 58.76 -35.52
C LYS A 445 50.71 58.67 -34.09
N MET A 446 50.22 59.53 -33.21
CA MET A 446 50.55 59.54 -31.78
C MET A 446 50.07 58.26 -31.08
N ASP A 447 48.82 57.81 -31.31
CA ASP A 447 48.29 56.57 -30.73
C ASP A 447 49.04 55.33 -31.22
N LYS A 448 49.52 55.33 -32.48
CA LYS A 448 50.30 54.22 -33.02
C LYS A 448 51.70 54.16 -32.42
N GLU A 449 52.35 55.30 -32.21
CA GLU A 449 53.66 55.39 -31.58
C GLU A 449 53.60 55.05 -30.08
N THR A 450 52.57 55.51 -29.34
CA THR A 450 52.37 55.12 -27.93
C THR A 450 51.98 53.65 -27.77
N LEU A 451 51.20 53.07 -28.69
CA LEU A 451 50.88 51.63 -28.67
C LEU A 451 52.12 50.75 -28.97
N GLU A 452 53.01 51.20 -29.86
CA GLU A 452 54.28 50.50 -30.12
C GLU A 452 55.29 50.63 -28.97
N GLU A 453 55.26 51.74 -28.22
CA GLU A 453 56.06 51.93 -27.01
C GLU A 453 55.55 51.06 -25.84
N TRP A 454 54.23 51.05 -25.60
CA TRP A 454 53.60 50.16 -24.61
C TRP A 454 53.81 48.67 -24.95
N GLY A 455 53.80 48.30 -26.23
CA GLY A 455 54.05 46.93 -26.69
C GLY A 455 55.45 46.41 -26.36
N LYS A 456 56.44 47.29 -26.13
CA LYS A 456 57.81 46.92 -25.77
C LYS A 456 58.04 46.78 -24.25
N GLU A 457 57.18 47.37 -23.42
CA GLU A 457 57.26 47.25 -21.95
C GLU A 457 56.51 46.04 -21.37
N VAL A 458 55.60 45.40 -22.14
CA VAL A 458 54.84 44.25 -21.65
C VAL A 458 55.65 42.96 -21.77
N LYS A 459 56.39 42.60 -20.71
CA LYS A 459 56.92 41.24 -20.52
C LYS A 459 55.83 40.35 -19.91
N ALA A 460 55.20 39.52 -20.74
CA ALA A 460 54.28 38.49 -20.28
C ALA A 460 55.07 37.30 -19.67
N GLN A 461 54.93 37.08 -18.36
CA GLN A 461 55.31 35.82 -17.71
C GLN A 461 54.09 34.89 -17.67
N LEU A 462 54.22 33.73 -18.31
CA LEU A 462 53.23 32.65 -18.22
C LEU A 462 53.42 31.91 -16.89
N VAL A 463 52.45 32.04 -15.99
CA VAL A 463 52.37 31.24 -14.76
C VAL A 463 51.45 30.05 -15.02
N GLY A 464 52.03 28.85 -15.09
CA GLY A 464 51.31 27.59 -15.15
C GLY A 464 50.74 27.20 -13.78
N GLY A 465 49.48 26.78 -13.76
CA GLY A 465 48.73 26.49 -12.53
C GLY A 465 49.03 25.14 -11.89
N GLY A 466 49.03 25.14 -10.55
CA GLY A 466 48.54 24.09 -9.66
C GLY A 466 49.44 22.87 -9.39
N LYS A 467 49.89 22.71 -8.14
CA LYS A 467 49.40 21.68 -7.20
C LYS A 467 50.13 21.71 -5.84
N ASP A 468 49.32 21.58 -4.79
CA ASP A 468 49.51 20.88 -3.52
C ASP A 468 50.75 21.15 -2.63
N GLY A 469 50.50 21.48 -1.35
CA GLY A 469 51.51 21.32 -0.31
C GLY A 469 51.39 22.18 0.95
N ALA A 470 50.56 21.73 1.89
CA ALA A 470 50.81 21.69 3.33
C ALA A 470 51.27 22.93 4.14
N VAL A 471 50.42 23.26 5.13
CA VAL A 471 50.76 23.41 6.57
C VAL A 471 51.82 24.45 6.96
N THR A 472 51.39 25.56 7.55
CA THR A 472 51.63 25.87 8.98
C THR A 472 51.04 27.24 9.33
N GLY A 473 50.01 27.25 10.18
CA GLY A 473 49.64 28.44 10.93
C GLY A 473 50.62 28.63 12.08
N GLY A 474 51.20 29.83 12.18
CA GLY A 474 51.97 30.27 13.32
C GLY A 474 51.61 31.70 13.69
N ARG A 475 50.73 31.87 14.70
CA ARG A 475 50.74 33.07 15.56
C ARG A 475 52.04 33.08 16.37
N PRO A 476 52.59 34.25 16.68
CA PRO A 476 52.63 34.70 18.08
C PRO A 476 52.17 36.17 18.23
N ARG A 477 51.31 36.51 19.20
CA ARG A 477 51.57 36.84 20.63
C ARG A 477 51.83 38.36 20.79
N PHE A 478 50.86 39.14 21.31
CA PHE A 478 50.73 39.63 22.71
C PHE A 478 52.00 40.41 23.16
N GLU A 479 51.98 41.61 23.78
CA GLU A 479 51.03 42.26 24.69
C GLU A 479 51.54 43.70 24.98
N ARG A 480 50.63 44.66 25.26
CA ARG A 480 50.63 45.78 26.27
C ARG A 480 51.96 46.43 26.76
N ALA A 481 52.05 47.71 27.14
CA ALA A 481 51.05 48.65 27.65
C ALA A 481 51.59 50.11 27.65
N SER A 482 50.63 51.03 27.90
CA SER A 482 50.73 52.32 28.60
C SER A 482 51.44 53.51 27.96
N GLY A 483 50.64 54.58 27.85
CA GLY A 483 50.96 55.95 27.49
C GLY A 483 49.64 56.69 27.28
#